data_AF-A0A836C6B5-F1
#
_entry.id   AF-A0A836C6B5-F1
#
_cell.length_a   1.000
_cell.length_b   1.000
_cell.length_c   1.000
_cell.angle_alpha   90.00
_cell.angle_beta   90.00
_cell.angle_gamma   90.00
#
_symmetry.space_group_name_H-M   'P 1'
#
loop_
_entity.id
_entity.type
_entity.pdbx_description
1 polymer ?
#
loop_
_entity_poly.entity_id
_entity_poly.type
_entity_poly.pdbx_seq_one_letter_code
_entity_poly.pdbx_strand_id
1 'polypeptide(L)'
;MGTPEGAEAMSTSKDAAELLETASLGAASRVAGQLRLLHAVDSFPRGGLYQGYYAVAAALRYERYWAKILATNNTFALPPMDVAWAWWVHRQDPRSYRATLAEAGVTHTTPSARQAFGFGVSNADRYAWKGAASKHPLWPPPAPGSAYDVAKERVAMKPIFAKELAASMCRFAWQLRSWLRPHFLDEGFIQEARQRYVRFLQLHATHPYELLVPAADIALLWHTHMGLSDSYEATCAALYGADSAPWRPQYVDLSEEEMEAPYAETARLYEKQYGEPYDSPDTAWLPRSTNYVLAEPYSPVAYGARSYDTNPQQAKQAAAIERAAAAVPRAGAHLLYLAWLAGRRADKVFRSPRTFCFPPSRETTRKNTLSHTASSMVNVAYFIDLPAQDTHPYLAAIIQRPTGWRKDAAAKGGPTSRPADVEGYLHGQERYLSGLAHLLATSQSPASAPTATPAAAVASGAGHGHGHGHGQGHGHGHGHGVAAMSPLWELLSRPGGARELEQLYGEVWAAAEGRGVGQMQKRYQKRRNSNDGIAYYGGCDYYVSGQLWFMVAYAYDYDYMFTTNPVVFSDGTAPVTVAYDGGGGHGGDHGGGGDGGGGDGGGGGDGGGGCGGGGGGCGGGGCGGGGCGG
;
A
#
# COMPACT_ATOMS: atom_id res chain seq x y z
N MET A 1 21.58 -52.05 -33.90
CA MET A 1 20.54 -51.01 -34.00
C MET A 1 19.44 -51.41 -33.03
N GLY A 2 19.44 -50.83 -31.84
CA GLY A 2 18.39 -51.02 -30.84
C GLY A 2 17.83 -49.65 -30.52
N THR A 3 16.53 -49.50 -30.69
CA THR A 3 15.75 -48.31 -30.30
C THR A 3 15.50 -48.34 -28.79
N PRO A 4 15.66 -47.23 -28.07
CA PRO A 4 14.99 -47.03 -26.79
C PRO A 4 13.74 -46.18 -27.03
N GLU A 5 12.59 -46.84 -27.10
CA GLU A 5 11.27 -46.21 -27.00
C GLU A 5 10.69 -46.58 -25.62
N GLY A 6 10.20 -45.58 -24.87
CA GLY A 6 9.06 -45.81 -23.98
C GLY A 6 9.11 -45.39 -22.51
N ALA A 7 10.17 -44.78 -21.97
CA ALA A 7 10.24 -44.52 -20.51
C ALA A 7 10.19 -43.05 -20.05
N GLU A 8 10.41 -42.04 -20.91
CA GLU A 8 10.54 -40.64 -20.44
C GLU A 8 9.33 -39.72 -20.67
N ALA A 9 8.33 -40.11 -21.46
CA ALA A 9 7.19 -39.23 -21.79
C ALA A 9 6.05 -39.22 -20.74
N MET A 10 6.02 -40.19 -19.81
CA MET A 10 4.93 -40.32 -18.83
C MET A 10 5.20 -39.61 -17.49
N SER A 11 6.46 -39.25 -17.20
CA SER A 11 6.83 -38.44 -16.02
C SER A 11 6.50 -36.96 -16.22
N THR A 12 6.77 -36.43 -17.42
CA THR A 12 6.72 -34.99 -17.71
C THR A 12 5.32 -34.37 -17.62
N SER A 13 4.26 -35.10 -17.98
CA SER A 13 2.88 -34.58 -17.92
C SER A 13 2.34 -34.48 -16.49
N LYS A 14 2.69 -35.43 -15.62
CA LYS A 14 2.25 -35.42 -14.22
C LYS A 14 2.99 -34.34 -13.44
N ASP A 15 4.29 -34.23 -13.66
CA ASP A 15 5.15 -33.22 -13.03
C ASP A 15 4.73 -31.79 -13.45
N ALA A 16 4.39 -31.59 -14.73
CA ALA A 16 3.87 -30.31 -15.22
C ALA A 16 2.51 -29.94 -14.61
N ALA A 17 1.60 -30.92 -14.45
CA ALA A 17 0.31 -30.69 -13.81
C ALA A 17 0.46 -30.34 -12.32
N GLU A 18 1.36 -31.01 -11.60
CA GLU A 18 1.65 -30.73 -10.18
C GLU A 18 2.31 -29.35 -9.99
N LEU A 19 3.24 -28.99 -10.87
CA LEU A 19 3.85 -27.65 -10.87
C LEU A 19 2.81 -26.56 -11.13
N LEU A 20 1.93 -26.77 -12.12
CA LEU A 20 0.85 -25.84 -12.45
C LEU A 20 -0.16 -25.67 -11.30
N GLU A 21 -0.48 -26.78 -10.63
CA GLU A 21 -1.32 -26.80 -9.44
C GLU A 21 -0.67 -26.01 -8.29
N THR A 22 0.61 -26.28 -8.00
CA THR A 22 1.39 -25.60 -6.96
C THR A 22 1.54 -24.11 -7.25
N ALA A 23 1.86 -23.76 -8.49
CA ALA A 23 2.01 -22.39 -8.96
C ALA A 23 0.70 -21.60 -8.83
N SER A 24 -0.41 -22.19 -9.23
CA SER A 24 -1.73 -21.56 -9.14
C SER A 24 -2.19 -21.41 -7.69
N LEU A 25 -1.88 -22.36 -6.78
CA LEU A 25 -2.06 -22.19 -5.32
C LEU A 25 -1.23 -21.02 -4.80
N GLY A 26 0.04 -20.98 -5.19
CA GLY A 26 0.98 -19.93 -4.84
C GLY A 26 0.41 -18.57 -5.24
N ALA A 27 -0.02 -18.40 -6.50
CA ALA A 27 -0.63 -17.18 -6.98
C ALA A 27 -1.90 -16.80 -6.19
N ALA A 28 -2.83 -17.74 -6.02
CA ALA A 28 -4.07 -17.52 -5.28
C ALA A 28 -3.82 -17.01 -3.86
N SER A 29 -2.88 -17.64 -3.13
CA SER A 29 -2.52 -17.25 -1.76
C SER A 29 -1.86 -15.86 -1.66
N ARG A 30 -1.41 -15.28 -2.78
CA ARG A 30 -0.67 -14.01 -2.84
C ARG A 30 -1.46 -12.85 -3.45
N VAL A 31 -2.68 -13.09 -3.92
CA VAL A 31 -3.56 -12.07 -4.51
C VAL A 31 -3.70 -10.84 -3.60
N ALA A 32 -3.97 -11.06 -2.30
CA ALA A 32 -4.11 -9.95 -1.36
C ALA A 32 -2.84 -9.09 -1.24
N GLY A 33 -1.65 -9.71 -1.33
CA GLY A 33 -0.37 -9.00 -1.33
C GLY A 33 -0.23 -8.08 -2.54
N GLN A 34 -0.54 -8.58 -3.74
CA GLN A 34 -0.55 -7.77 -4.95
C GLN A 34 -1.54 -6.60 -4.86
N LEU A 35 -2.77 -6.86 -4.40
CA LEU A 35 -3.78 -5.82 -4.25
C LEU A 35 -3.35 -4.73 -3.26
N ARG A 36 -2.68 -5.08 -2.15
CA ARG A 36 -2.12 -4.08 -1.22
C ARG A 36 -1.09 -3.16 -1.89
N LEU A 37 -0.19 -3.71 -2.69
CA LEU A 37 0.77 -2.92 -3.45
C LEU A 37 0.04 -1.96 -4.41
N LEU A 38 -0.91 -2.46 -5.18
CA LEU A 38 -1.67 -1.64 -6.13
C LEU A 38 -2.50 -0.54 -5.44
N HIS A 39 -3.11 -0.83 -4.29
CA HIS A 39 -3.81 0.18 -3.47
C HIS A 39 -2.87 1.30 -3.02
N ALA A 40 -1.66 0.95 -2.57
CA ALA A 40 -0.68 1.93 -2.12
C ALA A 40 -0.16 2.80 -3.28
N VAL A 41 0.06 2.19 -4.44
CA VAL A 41 0.45 2.88 -5.69
C VAL A 41 -0.63 3.87 -6.15
N ASP A 42 -1.89 3.45 -6.20
CA ASP A 42 -3.00 4.33 -6.57
C ASP A 42 -3.19 5.45 -5.53
N SER A 43 -2.86 5.20 -4.26
CA SER A 43 -2.87 6.18 -3.16
C SER A 43 -1.64 7.11 -3.13
N PHE A 44 -0.74 7.05 -4.11
CA PHE A 44 0.39 7.98 -4.18
C PHE A 44 -0.08 9.37 -4.65
N PRO A 45 0.27 10.46 -3.94
CA PRO A 45 -0.14 11.82 -4.31
C PRO A 45 0.72 12.37 -5.47
N ARG A 46 0.49 13.63 -5.87
CA ARG A 46 1.25 14.33 -6.92
C ARG A 46 1.14 13.71 -8.32
N GLY A 47 -0.06 13.27 -8.68
CA GLY A 47 -0.33 12.69 -10.01
C GLY A 47 0.02 11.20 -10.15
N GLY A 48 0.47 10.55 -9.07
CA GLY A 48 0.65 9.10 -9.01
C GLY A 48 2.05 8.62 -9.41
N LEU A 49 2.20 7.28 -9.43
CA LEU A 49 3.45 6.58 -9.79
C LEU A 49 3.40 5.92 -11.16
N TYR A 50 2.28 5.97 -11.85
CA TYR A 50 2.09 5.29 -13.12
C TYR A 50 2.82 5.99 -14.27
N GLN A 51 2.98 7.31 -14.20
CA GLN A 51 3.78 8.06 -15.18
C GLN A 51 4.35 9.35 -14.60
N GLY A 52 5.18 10.01 -15.40
CA GLY A 52 5.78 11.30 -15.07
C GLY A 52 6.89 11.23 -14.05
N TYR A 53 7.06 12.33 -13.30
CA TYR A 53 8.27 12.56 -12.50
C TYR A 53 8.54 11.41 -11.53
N TYR A 54 7.53 11.00 -10.75
CA TYR A 54 7.70 9.98 -9.73
C TYR A 54 7.80 8.57 -10.30
N ALA A 55 7.23 8.30 -11.48
CA ALA A 55 7.47 7.04 -12.19
C ALA A 55 8.95 6.92 -12.62
N VAL A 56 9.50 8.00 -13.19
CA VAL A 56 10.92 8.05 -13.57
C VAL A 56 11.83 7.98 -12.34
N ALA A 57 11.47 8.68 -11.26
CA ALA A 57 12.21 8.61 -9.99
C ALA A 57 12.21 7.19 -9.43
N ALA A 58 11.05 6.53 -9.39
CA ALA A 58 10.91 5.15 -8.93
C ALA A 58 11.78 4.18 -9.74
N ALA A 59 11.73 4.25 -11.06
CA ALA A 59 12.52 3.40 -11.95
C ALA A 59 14.04 3.63 -11.78
N LEU A 60 14.48 4.89 -11.68
CA LEU A 60 15.90 5.21 -11.45
C LEU A 60 16.37 4.73 -10.07
N ARG A 61 15.55 4.91 -9.04
CA ARG A 61 15.86 4.45 -7.68
C ARG A 61 15.94 2.93 -7.60
N TYR A 62 15.06 2.24 -8.31
CA TYR A 62 15.07 0.79 -8.44
C TYR A 62 16.36 0.31 -9.11
N GLU A 63 16.68 0.82 -10.30
CA GLU A 63 17.90 0.44 -11.02
C GLU A 63 19.18 0.76 -10.23
N ARG A 64 19.27 1.96 -9.66
CA ARG A 64 20.52 2.45 -9.08
C ARG A 64 20.82 1.90 -7.68
N TYR A 65 19.79 1.68 -6.88
CA TYR A 65 19.95 1.35 -5.46
C TYR A 65 19.37 -0.02 -5.13
N TRP A 66 18.15 -0.30 -5.57
CA TRP A 66 17.52 -1.57 -5.21
C TRP A 66 18.16 -2.77 -5.91
N ALA A 67 18.56 -2.64 -7.18
CA ALA A 67 19.30 -3.71 -7.86
C ALA A 67 20.60 -4.09 -7.11
N LYS A 68 21.29 -3.12 -6.51
CA LYS A 68 22.47 -3.38 -5.66
C LYS A 68 22.11 -4.13 -4.38
N ILE A 69 20.97 -3.82 -3.77
CA ILE A 69 20.48 -4.55 -2.59
C ILE A 69 20.12 -5.99 -2.99
N LEU A 70 19.48 -6.19 -4.14
CA LEU A 70 19.20 -7.52 -4.68
C LEU A 70 20.48 -8.33 -4.91
N ALA A 71 21.55 -7.71 -5.41
CA ALA A 71 22.85 -8.36 -5.58
C ALA A 71 23.47 -8.88 -4.28
N THR A 72 23.06 -8.35 -3.11
CA THR A 72 23.53 -8.84 -1.80
C THR A 72 22.75 -10.07 -1.30
N ASN A 73 21.72 -10.51 -2.02
CA ASN A 73 20.81 -11.58 -1.63
C ASN A 73 20.11 -11.33 -0.28
N ASN A 74 19.93 -10.06 0.11
CA ASN A 74 19.19 -9.71 1.30
C ASN A 74 17.69 -9.92 1.07
N THR A 75 17.18 -11.08 1.48
CA THR A 75 15.78 -11.49 1.32
C THR A 75 14.82 -10.89 2.36
N PHE A 76 15.36 -10.24 3.40
CA PHE A 76 14.60 -9.64 4.49
C PHE A 76 14.24 -8.18 4.25
N ALA A 77 15.11 -7.44 3.55
CA ALA A 77 14.85 -6.04 3.24
C ALA A 77 13.67 -5.91 2.27
N LEU A 78 12.79 -4.95 2.54
CA LEU A 78 11.72 -4.54 1.65
C LEU A 78 12.08 -3.25 0.91
N PRO A 79 11.69 -3.11 -0.37
CA PRO A 79 11.84 -1.86 -1.10
C PRO A 79 10.91 -0.79 -0.53
N PRO A 80 11.24 0.51 -0.66
CA PRO A 80 10.25 1.56 -0.47
C PRO A 80 9.13 1.44 -1.52
N MET A 81 7.94 1.92 -1.20
CA MET A 81 6.71 1.68 -1.99
C MET A 81 6.82 2.02 -3.49
N ASP A 82 7.51 3.11 -3.85
CA ASP A 82 7.68 3.53 -5.24
C ASP A 82 8.63 2.60 -6.01
N VAL A 83 9.72 2.16 -5.37
CA VAL A 83 10.65 1.16 -5.91
C VAL A 83 9.99 -0.21 -6.00
N ALA A 84 9.17 -0.59 -5.03
CA ALA A 84 8.40 -1.84 -5.03
C ALA A 84 7.51 -1.94 -6.27
N TRP A 85 6.85 -0.83 -6.62
CA TRP A 85 6.05 -0.71 -7.82
C TRP A 85 6.86 -0.88 -9.10
N ALA A 86 7.96 -0.11 -9.25
CA ALA A 86 8.84 -0.24 -10.41
C ALA A 86 9.39 -1.67 -10.56
N TRP A 87 9.77 -2.30 -9.45
CA TRP A 87 10.27 -3.68 -9.45
C TRP A 87 9.19 -4.71 -9.80
N TRP A 88 7.94 -4.53 -9.32
CA TRP A 88 6.82 -5.37 -9.74
C TRP A 88 6.54 -5.24 -11.24
N VAL A 89 6.54 -4.01 -11.78
CA VAL A 89 6.33 -3.76 -13.23
C VAL A 89 7.42 -4.44 -14.05
N HIS A 90 8.69 -4.35 -13.62
CA HIS A 90 9.80 -4.96 -14.35
C HIS A 90 9.63 -6.48 -14.49
N ARG A 91 9.16 -7.14 -13.43
CA ARG A 91 8.87 -8.59 -13.43
C ARG A 91 7.69 -9.01 -14.32
N GLN A 92 6.87 -8.06 -14.80
CA GLN A 92 5.81 -8.35 -15.79
C GLN A 92 6.36 -8.56 -17.20
N ASP A 93 7.67 -8.35 -17.41
CA ASP A 93 8.41 -8.80 -18.58
C ASP A 93 9.60 -9.67 -18.12
N PRO A 94 9.39 -10.99 -17.91
CA PRO A 94 10.43 -11.86 -17.35
C PRO A 94 11.73 -11.86 -18.15
N ARG A 95 11.64 -11.71 -19.49
CA ARG A 95 12.80 -11.68 -20.37
C ARG A 95 13.64 -10.42 -20.14
N SER A 96 12.99 -9.25 -20.18
CA SER A 96 13.65 -7.98 -19.89
C SER A 96 14.21 -7.95 -18.46
N TYR A 97 13.42 -8.43 -17.49
CA TYR A 97 13.81 -8.52 -16.09
C TYR A 97 15.12 -9.28 -15.90
N ARG A 98 15.20 -10.49 -16.44
CA ARG A 98 16.38 -11.35 -16.33
C ARG A 98 17.58 -10.76 -17.05
N ALA A 99 17.40 -10.29 -18.28
CA ALA A 99 18.51 -9.77 -19.09
C ALA A 99 19.15 -8.53 -18.47
N THR A 100 18.33 -7.57 -18.05
CA THR A 100 18.83 -6.30 -17.51
C THR A 100 19.34 -6.42 -16.07
N LEU A 101 18.80 -7.32 -15.25
CA LEU A 101 19.38 -7.63 -13.94
C LEU A 101 20.72 -8.35 -14.06
N ALA A 102 20.88 -9.25 -15.04
CA ALA A 102 22.17 -9.86 -15.33
C ALA A 102 23.20 -8.81 -15.79
N GLU A 103 22.80 -7.87 -16.65
CA GLU A 103 23.65 -6.73 -17.04
C GLU A 103 24.03 -5.83 -15.85
N ALA A 104 23.12 -5.68 -14.88
CA ALA A 104 23.38 -4.97 -13.62
C ALA A 104 24.20 -5.78 -12.60
N GLY A 105 24.63 -7.00 -12.92
CA GLY A 105 25.44 -7.87 -12.06
C GLY A 105 24.65 -8.57 -10.95
N VAL A 106 23.33 -8.66 -11.07
CA VAL A 106 22.45 -9.35 -10.10
C VAL A 106 22.24 -10.79 -10.54
N THR A 107 22.75 -11.75 -9.76
CA THR A 107 22.66 -13.19 -10.08
C THR A 107 21.43 -13.86 -9.48
N HIS A 108 20.95 -13.39 -8.32
CA HIS A 108 19.73 -13.87 -7.68
C HIS A 108 18.59 -12.87 -7.91
N THR A 109 17.64 -13.26 -8.77
CA THR A 109 16.54 -12.37 -9.18
C THR A 109 15.20 -12.73 -8.54
N THR A 110 15.16 -13.83 -7.78
CA THR A 110 13.96 -14.37 -7.14
C THR A 110 13.57 -13.52 -5.93
N PRO A 111 12.37 -12.93 -5.90
CA PRO A 111 11.86 -12.29 -4.70
C PRO A 111 11.51 -13.36 -3.65
N SER A 112 11.81 -13.09 -2.38
CA SER A 112 11.22 -13.88 -1.30
C SER A 112 9.69 -13.73 -1.29
N ALA A 113 9.01 -14.63 -0.57
CA ALA A 113 7.56 -14.57 -0.40
C ALA A 113 7.06 -13.19 0.07
N ARG A 114 7.79 -12.58 1.01
CA ARG A 114 7.49 -11.26 1.56
C ARG A 114 7.86 -10.15 0.58
N GLN A 115 8.99 -10.27 -0.12
CA GLN A 115 9.45 -9.26 -1.08
C GLN A 115 8.62 -9.17 -2.36
N ALA A 116 7.94 -10.26 -2.75
CA ALA A 116 7.24 -10.31 -4.03
C ALA A 116 6.25 -9.14 -4.20
N PHE A 117 5.56 -8.76 -3.13
CA PHE A 117 4.60 -7.64 -3.10
C PHE A 117 4.75 -6.71 -1.89
N GLY A 118 5.68 -7.03 -0.97
CA GLY A 118 5.91 -6.23 0.23
C GLY A 118 6.73 -4.98 -0.06
N PHE A 119 6.50 -3.97 0.77
CA PHE A 119 7.24 -2.71 0.75
C PHE A 119 7.25 -2.12 2.15
N GLY A 120 8.29 -1.38 2.48
CA GLY A 120 8.51 -0.98 3.86
C GLY A 120 9.50 0.16 4.03
N VAL A 121 9.45 0.73 5.24
CA VAL A 121 10.37 1.74 5.74
C VAL A 121 10.83 1.38 7.16
N SER A 122 10.95 0.09 7.46
CA SER A 122 11.41 -0.39 8.76
C SER A 122 12.87 -0.02 9.01
N ASN A 123 13.37 -0.27 10.23
CA ASN A 123 14.79 -0.05 10.53
C ASN A 123 15.71 -0.96 9.70
N ALA A 124 15.29 -2.21 9.45
CA ALA A 124 16.03 -3.13 8.59
C ALA A 124 16.10 -2.61 7.14
N ASP A 125 14.97 -2.13 6.60
CA ASP A 125 14.89 -1.56 5.25
C ASP A 125 15.78 -0.30 5.13
N ARG A 126 15.74 0.57 6.14
CA ARG A 126 16.61 1.76 6.23
C ARG A 126 18.08 1.40 6.25
N TYR A 127 18.47 0.35 6.98
CA TYR A 127 19.86 -0.08 7.04
C TYR A 127 20.35 -0.58 5.68
N ALA A 128 19.59 -1.47 5.04
CA ALA A 128 19.90 -1.98 3.70
C ALA A 128 19.97 -0.84 2.67
N TRP A 129 18.99 0.08 2.69
CA TRP A 129 18.96 1.24 1.80
C TRP A 129 20.15 2.17 2.00
N LYS A 130 20.51 2.48 3.25
CA LYS A 130 21.66 3.34 3.56
C LYS A 130 22.97 2.73 3.04
N GLY A 131 23.11 1.40 3.07
CA GLY A 131 24.25 0.70 2.49
C GLY A 131 24.40 0.92 0.99
N ALA A 132 23.30 0.90 0.23
CA ALA A 132 23.33 1.05 -1.23
C ALA A 132 23.25 2.50 -1.72
N ALA A 133 22.52 3.36 -1.01
CA ALA A 133 22.11 4.69 -1.47
C ALA A 133 22.72 5.84 -0.64
N SER A 134 23.47 5.52 0.42
CA SER A 134 24.14 6.48 1.29
C SER A 134 23.19 7.56 1.85
N LYS A 135 23.28 8.80 1.36
CA LYS A 135 22.46 9.94 1.79
C LYS A 135 21.13 10.06 1.03
N HIS A 136 20.92 9.29 -0.03
CA HIS A 136 19.67 9.35 -0.79
C HIS A 136 18.50 8.88 0.09
N PRO A 137 17.39 9.62 0.17
CA PRO A 137 16.28 9.26 1.04
C PRO A 137 15.65 7.92 0.65
N LEU A 138 15.26 7.12 1.66
CA LEU A 138 14.47 5.91 1.49
C LEU A 138 13.01 6.27 1.18
N TRP A 139 12.44 7.22 1.92
CA TRP A 139 11.07 7.69 1.75
C TRP A 139 10.89 9.05 2.43
N PRO A 140 10.04 9.95 1.90
CA PRO A 140 9.42 9.89 0.57
C PRO A 140 10.46 9.97 -0.56
N PRO A 141 10.11 9.61 -1.82
CA PRO A 141 11.00 9.82 -2.95
C PRO A 141 11.41 11.31 -3.06
N PRO A 142 12.60 11.63 -3.61
CA PRO A 142 13.03 13.00 -3.81
C PRO A 142 12.01 13.85 -4.57
N ALA A 143 11.92 15.12 -4.21
CA ALA A 143 11.04 16.07 -4.87
C ALA A 143 11.72 16.65 -6.14
N PRO A 144 10.94 17.08 -7.15
CA PRO A 144 11.46 17.90 -8.24
C PRO A 144 12.22 19.11 -7.71
N GLY A 145 13.42 19.37 -8.25
CA GLY A 145 14.30 20.45 -7.82
C GLY A 145 15.09 20.22 -6.52
N SER A 146 14.91 19.07 -5.85
CA SER A 146 15.72 18.71 -4.67
C SER A 146 17.17 18.38 -5.03
N ALA A 147 18.01 18.09 -4.02
CA ALA A 147 19.39 17.65 -4.25
C ALA A 147 19.48 16.33 -5.03
N TYR A 148 18.48 15.47 -4.90
CA TYR A 148 18.37 14.14 -5.52
C TYR A 148 17.32 14.10 -6.63
N ASP A 149 17.15 15.23 -7.33
CA ASP A 149 16.21 15.36 -8.43
C ASP A 149 16.58 14.42 -9.60
N VAL A 150 15.58 13.83 -10.27
CA VAL A 150 15.72 12.96 -11.45
C VAL A 150 16.69 13.50 -12.49
N ALA A 151 16.66 14.81 -12.78
CA ALA A 151 17.56 15.41 -13.76
C ALA A 151 19.04 15.30 -13.34
N LYS A 152 19.33 15.48 -12.05
CA LYS A 152 20.68 15.35 -11.49
C LYS A 152 21.11 13.88 -11.42
N GLU A 153 20.19 13.00 -11.01
CA GLU A 153 20.44 11.56 -10.94
C GLU A 153 20.76 10.96 -12.32
N ARG A 154 20.08 11.42 -13.38
CA ARG A 154 20.34 11.01 -14.78
C ARG A 154 21.70 11.47 -15.31
N VAL A 155 22.18 12.63 -14.88
CA VAL A 155 23.51 13.13 -15.28
C VAL A 155 24.60 12.36 -14.54
N ALA A 156 24.37 12.01 -13.28
CA ALA A 156 25.34 11.27 -12.47
C ALA A 156 25.59 9.83 -12.95
N MET A 157 24.59 9.21 -13.61
CA MET A 157 24.72 7.86 -14.17
C MET A 157 23.75 7.68 -15.35
N LYS A 158 24.26 7.14 -16.47
CA LYS A 158 23.42 6.78 -17.60
C LYS A 158 22.53 5.57 -17.21
N PRO A 159 21.20 5.68 -17.34
CA PRO A 159 20.31 4.56 -17.00
C PRO A 159 20.45 3.41 -18.02
N ILE A 160 20.36 2.18 -17.52
CA ILE A 160 20.37 0.93 -18.31
C ILE A 160 18.96 0.62 -18.82
N PHE A 161 17.97 0.59 -17.92
CA PHE A 161 16.59 0.16 -18.22
C PHE A 161 15.51 1.06 -17.58
N ALA A 162 15.88 1.99 -16.71
CA ALA A 162 14.92 2.81 -15.96
C ALA A 162 14.02 3.66 -16.86
N LYS A 163 14.48 4.04 -18.05
CA LYS A 163 13.69 4.83 -19.01
C LYS A 163 12.55 3.99 -19.59
N GLU A 164 12.87 2.81 -20.10
CA GLU A 164 11.93 1.86 -20.70
C GLU A 164 10.96 1.31 -19.64
N LEU A 165 11.46 1.07 -18.43
CA LEU A 165 10.64 0.68 -17.30
C LEU A 165 9.64 1.77 -16.93
N ALA A 166 10.08 3.03 -16.80
CA ALA A 166 9.19 4.15 -16.49
C ALA A 166 8.09 4.33 -17.56
N ALA A 167 8.39 4.07 -18.84
CA ALA A 167 7.41 4.09 -19.91
C ALA A 167 6.41 2.92 -19.86
N SER A 168 6.74 1.83 -19.18
CA SER A 168 5.89 0.64 -19.05
C SER A 168 4.95 0.72 -17.85
N MET A 169 5.26 1.53 -16.84
CA MET A 169 4.49 1.63 -15.59
C MET A 169 3.03 2.07 -15.81
N CYS A 170 2.74 2.89 -16.81
CA CYS A 170 1.38 3.39 -17.06
C CYS A 170 0.41 2.31 -17.58
N ARG A 171 0.94 1.25 -18.20
CA ARG A 171 0.17 0.17 -18.85
C ARG A 171 -0.70 -0.63 -17.88
N PHE A 172 -0.39 -0.54 -16.59
CA PHE A 172 -1.06 -1.27 -15.52
C PHE A 172 -2.05 -0.42 -14.70
N ALA A 173 -2.17 0.88 -14.99
CA ALA A 173 -2.95 1.82 -14.16
C ALA A 173 -4.46 1.53 -14.12
N TRP A 174 -4.99 0.90 -15.18
CA TRP A 174 -6.42 0.69 -15.34
C TRP A 174 -6.94 -0.59 -14.67
N GLN A 175 -6.08 -1.59 -14.46
CA GLN A 175 -6.49 -2.93 -14.05
C GLN A 175 -7.11 -2.97 -12.64
N LEU A 176 -6.51 -2.24 -11.70
CA LEU A 176 -6.93 -2.24 -10.29
C LEU A 176 -8.41 -1.88 -10.14
N ARG A 177 -8.96 -1.05 -11.02
CA ARG A 177 -10.37 -0.65 -10.96
C ARG A 177 -11.32 -1.84 -10.98
N SER A 178 -11.04 -2.83 -11.82
CA SER A 178 -11.85 -4.05 -11.91
C SER A 178 -11.71 -4.91 -10.66
N TRP A 179 -10.51 -4.91 -10.07
CA TRP A 179 -10.17 -5.69 -8.87
C TRP A 179 -10.59 -5.02 -7.56
N LEU A 180 -11.08 -3.78 -7.58
CA LEU A 180 -11.73 -3.12 -6.43
C LEU A 180 -13.12 -3.68 -6.11
N ARG A 181 -13.62 -4.65 -6.89
CA ARG A 181 -14.88 -5.34 -6.56
C ARG A 181 -14.64 -6.37 -5.44
N PRO A 182 -15.50 -6.45 -4.40
CA PRO A 182 -15.24 -7.25 -3.20
C PRO A 182 -14.95 -8.73 -3.41
N HIS A 183 -15.51 -9.34 -4.45
CA HIS A 183 -15.36 -10.77 -4.72
C HIS A 183 -13.94 -11.15 -5.17
N PHE A 184 -13.10 -10.22 -5.63
CA PHE A 184 -11.66 -10.48 -5.88
C PHE A 184 -10.84 -10.73 -4.60
N LEU A 185 -11.47 -10.61 -3.43
CA LEU A 185 -10.93 -11.03 -2.14
C LEU A 185 -11.73 -12.19 -1.52
N ASP A 186 -12.73 -12.72 -2.21
CA ASP A 186 -13.48 -13.88 -1.75
C ASP A 186 -12.73 -15.17 -2.07
N GLU A 187 -12.55 -16.04 -1.08
CA GLU A 187 -11.79 -17.27 -1.27
C GLU A 187 -12.43 -18.22 -2.29
N GLY A 188 -13.75 -18.33 -2.32
CA GLY A 188 -14.45 -19.18 -3.27
C GLY A 188 -14.29 -18.69 -4.70
N PHE A 189 -14.46 -17.37 -4.90
CA PHE A 189 -14.23 -16.76 -6.19
C PHE A 189 -12.77 -16.95 -6.67
N ILE A 190 -11.78 -16.76 -5.79
CA ILE A 190 -10.38 -16.95 -6.14
C ILE A 190 -10.05 -18.42 -6.47
N GLN A 191 -10.67 -19.39 -5.79
CA GLN A 191 -10.50 -20.81 -6.14
C GLN A 191 -11.07 -21.14 -7.52
N GLU A 192 -12.16 -20.50 -7.94
CA GLU A 192 -12.70 -20.68 -9.29
C GLU A 192 -11.83 -19.99 -10.36
N ALA A 193 -11.41 -18.75 -10.08
CA ALA A 193 -10.47 -18.02 -10.93
C ALA A 193 -9.17 -18.82 -11.15
N ARG A 194 -8.73 -19.56 -10.12
CA ARG A 194 -7.55 -20.42 -10.17
C ARG A 194 -7.66 -21.52 -11.23
N GLN A 195 -8.79 -22.22 -11.28
CA GLN A 195 -9.04 -23.24 -12.30
C GLN A 195 -9.07 -22.61 -13.69
N ARG A 196 -9.69 -21.43 -13.83
CA ARG A 196 -9.75 -20.68 -15.08
C ARG A 196 -8.37 -20.21 -15.54
N TYR A 197 -7.51 -19.80 -14.61
CA TYR A 197 -6.12 -19.43 -14.89
C TYR A 197 -5.28 -20.62 -15.38
N VAL A 198 -5.41 -21.78 -14.75
CA VAL A 198 -4.77 -23.04 -15.20
C VAL A 198 -5.18 -23.37 -16.64
N ARG A 199 -6.48 -23.31 -16.94
CA ARG A 199 -7.03 -23.51 -18.30
C ARG A 199 -6.52 -22.48 -19.29
N PHE A 200 -6.33 -21.22 -18.86
CA PHE A 200 -5.81 -20.16 -19.72
C PHE A 200 -4.34 -20.40 -20.12
N LEU A 201 -3.50 -20.89 -19.21
CA LEU A 201 -2.13 -21.30 -19.55
C LEU A 201 -2.11 -22.50 -20.51
N GLN A 202 -3.01 -23.47 -20.31
CA GLN A 202 -3.17 -24.59 -21.25
C GLN A 202 -3.67 -24.12 -22.62
N LEU A 203 -4.57 -23.12 -22.66
CA LEU A 203 -5.06 -22.52 -23.90
C LEU A 203 -3.90 -21.90 -24.70
N HIS A 204 -2.98 -21.19 -24.03
CA HIS A 204 -1.76 -20.66 -24.66
C HIS A 204 -0.87 -21.79 -25.20
N ALA A 205 -0.72 -22.90 -24.48
CA ALA A 205 0.06 -24.05 -24.97
C ALA A 205 -0.53 -24.63 -26.28
N THR A 206 -1.86 -24.66 -26.40
CA THR A 206 -2.55 -25.16 -27.61
C THR A 206 -2.62 -24.14 -28.75
N HIS A 207 -2.51 -22.85 -28.44
CA HIS A 207 -2.64 -21.73 -29.38
C HIS A 207 -1.49 -20.72 -29.23
N PRO A 208 -0.21 -21.13 -29.38
CA PRO A 208 0.95 -20.30 -29.01
C PRO A 208 1.17 -19.08 -29.92
N TYR A 209 0.48 -19.01 -31.06
CA TYR A 209 0.56 -17.89 -32.00
C TYR A 209 -0.63 -16.92 -31.88
N GLU A 210 -1.63 -17.26 -31.07
CA GLU A 210 -2.81 -16.41 -30.86
C GLU A 210 -2.54 -15.38 -29.76
N LEU A 211 -3.01 -14.16 -29.98
CA LEU A 211 -2.96 -13.09 -28.97
C LEU A 211 -4.07 -13.29 -27.95
N LEU A 212 -3.78 -14.05 -26.89
CA LEU A 212 -4.78 -14.32 -25.85
C LEU A 212 -4.92 -13.14 -24.88
N VAL A 213 -6.15 -12.69 -24.64
CA VAL A 213 -6.48 -11.62 -23.70
C VAL A 213 -7.25 -12.20 -22.50
N PRO A 214 -6.68 -12.14 -21.27
CA PRO A 214 -7.30 -12.72 -20.09
C PRO A 214 -8.56 -11.94 -19.67
N ALA A 215 -9.57 -12.63 -19.13
CA ALA A 215 -10.60 -12.01 -18.28
C ALA A 215 -9.96 -11.45 -16.98
N ALA A 216 -10.65 -10.57 -16.26
CA ALA A 216 -10.07 -9.82 -15.13
C ALA A 216 -9.62 -10.73 -13.98
N ASP A 217 -10.32 -11.83 -13.73
CA ASP A 217 -9.99 -12.85 -12.73
C ASP A 217 -8.74 -13.66 -13.09
N ILE A 218 -8.65 -14.09 -14.35
CA ILE A 218 -7.48 -14.77 -14.92
C ILE A 218 -6.27 -13.84 -14.87
N ALA A 219 -6.45 -12.57 -15.27
CA ALA A 219 -5.40 -11.56 -15.27
C ALA A 219 -4.82 -11.29 -13.88
N LEU A 220 -5.68 -11.24 -12.84
CA LEU A 220 -5.23 -11.03 -11.47
C LEU A 220 -4.25 -12.13 -11.04
N LEU A 221 -4.61 -13.39 -11.25
CA LEU A 221 -3.75 -14.52 -10.92
C LEU A 221 -2.50 -14.58 -11.79
N TRP A 222 -2.62 -14.28 -13.09
CA TRP A 222 -1.47 -14.27 -13.99
C TRP A 222 -0.44 -13.23 -13.59
N HIS A 223 -0.85 -11.98 -13.33
CA HIS A 223 0.02 -10.92 -12.84
C HIS A 223 0.63 -11.23 -11.47
N THR A 224 -0.14 -11.90 -10.61
CA THR A 224 0.36 -12.35 -9.30
C THR A 224 1.43 -13.43 -9.49
N HIS A 225 1.21 -14.41 -10.36
CA HIS A 225 2.18 -15.46 -10.62
C HIS A 225 3.46 -14.90 -11.26
N MET A 226 3.37 -13.99 -12.24
CA MET A 226 4.54 -13.29 -12.80
C MET A 226 5.32 -12.51 -11.74
N GLY A 227 4.62 -11.92 -10.76
CA GLY A 227 5.25 -11.31 -9.59
C GLY A 227 6.11 -12.28 -8.75
N LEU A 228 5.95 -13.59 -8.88
CA LEU A 228 6.78 -14.59 -8.21
C LEU A 228 8.04 -14.97 -9.00
N SER A 229 8.26 -14.38 -10.18
CA SER A 229 9.44 -14.57 -11.04
C SER A 229 9.73 -16.04 -11.34
N ASP A 230 10.73 -16.66 -10.71
CA ASP A 230 11.20 -18.01 -11.00
C ASP A 230 10.09 -19.08 -10.99
N SER A 231 9.10 -18.95 -10.10
CA SER A 231 7.93 -19.84 -10.09
C SER A 231 7.19 -19.81 -11.44
N TYR A 232 7.03 -18.62 -12.01
CA TYR A 232 6.38 -18.42 -13.29
C TYR A 232 7.25 -18.89 -14.46
N GLU A 233 8.56 -18.61 -14.42
CA GLU A 233 9.50 -19.11 -15.44
C GLU A 233 9.53 -20.64 -15.47
N ALA A 234 9.62 -21.29 -14.30
CA ALA A 234 9.59 -22.75 -14.18
C ALA A 234 8.29 -23.34 -14.72
N THR A 235 7.15 -22.71 -14.43
CA THR A 235 5.85 -23.13 -14.96
C THR A 235 5.79 -22.98 -16.49
N CYS A 236 6.30 -21.87 -17.03
CA CYS A 236 6.37 -21.67 -18.48
C CYS A 236 7.28 -22.71 -19.15
N ALA A 237 8.44 -23.00 -18.57
CA ALA A 237 9.37 -24.01 -19.09
C ALA A 237 8.74 -25.41 -19.09
N ALA A 238 7.97 -25.75 -18.05
CA ALA A 238 7.25 -27.02 -17.97
C ALA A 238 6.12 -27.14 -19.01
N LEU A 239 5.38 -26.05 -19.26
CA LEU A 239 4.22 -26.06 -20.18
C LEU A 239 4.59 -25.87 -21.64
N TYR A 240 5.56 -25.02 -21.92
CA TYR A 240 5.88 -24.57 -23.28
C TYR A 240 7.23 -25.11 -23.76
N GLY A 241 7.98 -25.81 -22.90
CA GLY A 241 9.32 -26.34 -23.16
C GLY A 241 10.44 -25.43 -22.63
N ALA A 242 11.58 -26.01 -22.28
CA ALA A 242 12.71 -25.29 -21.66
C ALA A 242 13.30 -24.18 -22.56
N ASP A 243 13.23 -24.35 -23.89
CA ASP A 243 13.70 -23.37 -24.87
C ASP A 243 12.66 -22.26 -25.12
N SER A 244 11.41 -22.43 -24.66
CA SER A 244 10.37 -21.42 -24.79
C SER A 244 10.57 -20.32 -23.78
N ALA A 245 10.83 -19.12 -24.28
CA ALA A 245 11.01 -17.98 -23.40
C ALA A 245 9.68 -17.62 -22.70
N PRO A 246 9.69 -17.27 -21.40
CA PRO A 246 8.49 -17.06 -20.60
C PRO A 246 7.48 -16.12 -21.27
N TRP A 247 6.20 -16.45 -21.14
CA TRP A 247 5.12 -15.72 -21.81
C TRP A 247 4.90 -14.36 -21.13
N ARG A 248 4.85 -13.29 -21.92
CA ARG A 248 4.62 -11.91 -21.48
C ARG A 248 3.17 -11.50 -21.78
N PRO A 249 2.50 -10.72 -20.91
CA PRO A 249 1.14 -10.24 -21.12
C PRO A 249 1.10 -9.13 -22.18
N GLN A 250 1.13 -9.51 -23.45
CA GLN A 250 1.12 -8.56 -24.58
C GLN A 250 -0.12 -7.65 -24.60
N TYR A 251 -1.24 -8.13 -24.05
CA TYR A 251 -2.50 -7.38 -24.01
C TYR A 251 -2.41 -6.05 -23.24
N VAL A 252 -1.43 -5.87 -22.33
CA VAL A 252 -1.26 -4.60 -21.59
C VAL A 252 -0.74 -3.47 -22.48
N ASP A 253 -0.22 -3.81 -23.67
CA ASP A 253 0.26 -2.84 -24.65
C ASP A 253 -0.86 -2.33 -25.57
N LEU A 254 -2.06 -2.90 -25.49
CA LEU A 254 -3.20 -2.61 -26.36
C LEU A 254 -4.10 -1.50 -25.79
N SER A 255 -4.67 -0.70 -26.68
CA SER A 255 -5.83 0.16 -26.40
C SER A 255 -7.09 -0.66 -26.11
N GLU A 256 -8.17 -0.01 -25.64
CA GLU A 256 -9.43 -0.71 -25.36
C GLU A 256 -10.04 -1.29 -26.64
N GLU A 257 -9.96 -0.53 -27.73
CA GLU A 257 -10.42 -0.90 -29.06
C GLU A 257 -9.59 -2.04 -29.65
N GLU A 258 -8.26 -2.01 -29.48
CA GLU A 258 -7.37 -3.08 -29.97
C GLU A 258 -7.54 -4.39 -29.18
N MET A 259 -8.02 -4.36 -27.94
CA MET A 259 -8.27 -5.56 -27.14
C MET A 259 -9.55 -6.30 -27.55
N GLU A 260 -10.53 -5.62 -28.17
CA GLU A 260 -11.88 -6.16 -28.39
C GLU A 260 -11.86 -7.46 -29.22
N ALA A 261 -11.25 -7.44 -30.40
CA ALA A 261 -11.22 -8.60 -31.29
C ALA A 261 -10.39 -9.78 -30.71
N PRO A 262 -9.17 -9.58 -30.19
CA PRO A 262 -8.41 -10.65 -29.52
C PRO A 262 -9.12 -11.21 -28.28
N TYR A 263 -9.85 -10.39 -27.52
CA TYR A 263 -10.65 -10.86 -26.39
C TYR A 263 -11.80 -11.77 -26.85
N ALA A 264 -12.53 -11.37 -27.88
CA ALA A 264 -13.60 -12.19 -28.46
C ALA A 264 -13.06 -13.52 -29.03
N GLU A 265 -11.90 -13.51 -29.67
CA GLU A 265 -11.28 -14.73 -30.17
C GLU A 265 -10.79 -15.64 -29.03
N THR A 266 -10.21 -15.06 -27.98
CA THR A 266 -9.84 -15.81 -26.76
C THR A 266 -11.06 -16.49 -26.16
N ALA A 267 -12.19 -15.77 -26.07
CA ALA A 267 -13.44 -16.32 -25.56
C ALA A 267 -13.93 -17.49 -26.41
N ARG A 268 -13.93 -17.33 -27.73
CA ARG A 268 -14.33 -18.37 -28.69
C ARG A 268 -13.47 -19.63 -28.58
N LEU A 269 -12.15 -19.48 -28.43
CA LEU A 269 -11.22 -20.60 -28.27
C LEU A 269 -11.44 -21.31 -26.93
N TYR A 270 -11.59 -20.55 -25.85
CA TYR A 270 -11.84 -21.08 -24.51
C TYR A 270 -13.14 -21.88 -24.45
N GLU A 271 -14.24 -21.31 -24.94
CA GLU A 271 -15.56 -21.96 -24.97
C GLU A 271 -15.56 -23.23 -25.82
N LYS A 272 -14.87 -23.20 -26.97
CA LYS A 272 -14.71 -24.37 -27.83
C LYS A 272 -13.95 -25.50 -27.12
N GLN A 273 -12.94 -25.18 -26.31
CA GLN A 273 -12.09 -26.17 -25.66
C GLN A 273 -12.69 -26.72 -24.36
N TYR A 274 -13.35 -25.88 -23.56
CA TYR A 274 -13.79 -26.24 -22.20
C TYR A 274 -15.31 -26.35 -22.05
N GLY A 275 -16.10 -25.92 -23.04
CA GLY A 275 -17.56 -26.06 -23.02
C GLY A 275 -18.28 -25.17 -22.00
N GLU A 276 -17.60 -24.12 -21.51
CA GLU A 276 -18.13 -23.17 -20.53
C GLU A 276 -17.86 -21.72 -20.98
N PRO A 277 -18.71 -20.74 -20.59
CA PRO A 277 -18.52 -19.34 -20.97
C PRO A 277 -17.17 -18.78 -20.54
N TYR A 278 -16.53 -18.01 -21.42
CA TYR A 278 -15.24 -17.44 -21.09
C TYR A 278 -15.32 -16.41 -19.98
N ASP A 279 -16.34 -15.56 -19.94
CA ASP A 279 -16.51 -14.55 -18.89
C ASP A 279 -17.96 -14.42 -18.42
N SER A 280 -18.14 -13.51 -17.46
CA SER A 280 -19.39 -13.16 -16.81
C SER A 280 -19.27 -11.73 -16.27
N PRO A 281 -20.36 -11.08 -15.82
CA PRO A 281 -20.27 -9.77 -15.19
C PRO A 281 -19.28 -9.69 -14.01
N ASP A 282 -19.03 -10.79 -13.31
CA ASP A 282 -18.11 -10.83 -12.16
C ASP A 282 -16.65 -11.05 -12.58
N THR A 283 -16.40 -11.71 -13.72
CA THR A 283 -15.06 -12.05 -14.21
C THR A 283 -14.55 -11.13 -15.32
N ALA A 284 -15.44 -10.44 -16.04
CA ALA A 284 -15.09 -9.50 -17.11
C ALA A 284 -14.42 -8.23 -16.58
N TRP A 285 -13.69 -7.55 -17.47
CA TRP A 285 -13.14 -6.21 -17.20
C TRP A 285 -14.26 -5.17 -17.09
N LEU A 286 -14.10 -4.20 -16.19
CA LEU A 286 -14.94 -3.00 -16.20
C LEU A 286 -14.52 -2.08 -17.37
N PRO A 287 -15.47 -1.46 -18.10
CA PRO A 287 -15.15 -0.46 -19.12
C PRO A 287 -14.28 0.66 -18.55
N ARG A 288 -13.34 1.19 -19.35
CA ARG A 288 -12.43 2.26 -18.87
C ARG A 288 -13.15 3.56 -18.53
N SER A 289 -14.39 3.75 -19.01
CA SER A 289 -15.28 4.87 -18.67
C SER A 289 -15.98 4.72 -17.32
N THR A 290 -15.99 3.53 -16.72
CA THR A 290 -16.64 3.30 -15.42
C THR A 290 -15.84 4.00 -14.33
N ASN A 291 -16.43 4.95 -13.62
CA ASN A 291 -15.80 5.58 -12.47
C ASN A 291 -15.96 4.71 -11.22
N TYR A 292 -15.00 4.84 -10.31
CA TYR A 292 -15.16 4.30 -8.97
C TYR A 292 -16.21 5.13 -8.20
N VAL A 293 -17.07 4.50 -7.40
CA VAL A 293 -18.24 5.19 -6.80
C VAL A 293 -17.85 6.42 -5.97
N LEU A 294 -16.68 6.39 -5.31
CA LEU A 294 -16.22 7.50 -4.48
C LEU A 294 -15.64 8.65 -5.29
N ALA A 295 -15.36 8.44 -6.58
CA ALA A 295 -14.91 9.46 -7.53
C ALA A 295 -16.06 10.25 -8.16
N GLU A 296 -17.30 9.80 -7.96
CA GLU A 296 -18.47 10.47 -8.49
C GLU A 296 -18.69 11.83 -7.81
N PRO A 297 -19.18 12.87 -8.53
CA PRO A 297 -19.33 14.21 -7.97
C PRO A 297 -20.23 14.31 -6.73
N TYR A 298 -21.17 13.37 -6.58
CA TYR A 298 -22.08 13.30 -5.42
C TYR A 298 -21.45 12.62 -4.19
N SER A 299 -20.25 12.05 -4.32
CA SER A 299 -19.55 11.40 -3.21
C SER A 299 -19.17 12.46 -2.17
N PRO A 300 -19.44 12.21 -0.87
CA PRO A 300 -19.20 13.17 0.21
C PRO A 300 -17.71 13.43 0.46
N VAL A 301 -16.82 12.73 -0.22
CA VAL A 301 -15.36 12.86 -0.11
C VAL A 301 -14.68 13.18 -1.45
N ALA A 302 -15.44 13.37 -2.54
CA ALA A 302 -14.89 13.58 -3.88
C ALA A 302 -13.95 14.80 -3.97
N TYR A 303 -14.28 15.91 -3.29
CA TYR A 303 -13.43 17.10 -3.23
C TYR A 303 -12.02 16.80 -2.67
N GLY A 304 -11.91 15.73 -1.87
CA GLY A 304 -10.67 15.27 -1.28
C GLY A 304 -9.68 14.66 -2.29
N ALA A 305 -10.14 14.28 -3.50
CA ALA A 305 -9.28 13.85 -4.61
C ALA A 305 -8.16 14.85 -4.90
N ARG A 306 -8.42 16.14 -4.65
CA ARG A 306 -7.44 17.23 -4.74
C ARG A 306 -6.14 16.93 -3.98
N SER A 307 -6.19 16.20 -2.86
CA SER A 307 -5.01 15.80 -2.09
C SER A 307 -4.05 14.87 -2.85
N TYR A 308 -4.54 14.17 -3.86
CA TYR A 308 -3.72 13.29 -4.69
C TYR A 308 -3.28 13.95 -5.99
N ASP A 309 -4.08 14.85 -6.54
CA ASP A 309 -3.86 15.37 -7.90
C ASP A 309 -3.19 16.74 -7.91
N THR A 310 -3.42 17.55 -6.88
CA THR A 310 -2.82 18.88 -6.78
C THR A 310 -1.52 18.83 -6.00
N ASN A 311 -0.49 19.47 -6.53
CA ASN A 311 0.72 19.73 -5.78
C ASN A 311 0.59 21.05 -5.00
N PRO A 312 0.53 21.02 -3.65
CA PRO A 312 0.38 22.23 -2.86
C PRO A 312 1.61 23.16 -2.87
N GLN A 313 2.76 22.72 -3.42
CA GLN A 313 3.97 23.55 -3.60
C GLN A 313 4.12 24.05 -5.06
N GLN A 314 3.00 24.14 -5.78
CA GLN A 314 2.90 24.27 -7.23
C GLN A 314 3.89 25.26 -7.86
N ALA A 315 4.01 26.51 -7.40
CA ALA A 315 4.80 27.52 -8.11
C ALA A 315 6.30 27.17 -8.30
N LYS A 316 6.92 26.46 -7.34
CA LYS A 316 8.36 26.11 -7.41
C LYS A 316 8.63 24.80 -8.17
N GLN A 317 7.60 23.96 -8.32
CA GLN A 317 7.72 22.63 -8.90
C GLN A 317 6.96 22.46 -10.21
N ALA A 318 6.07 23.41 -10.54
CA ALA A 318 5.16 23.35 -11.69
C ALA A 318 5.92 23.10 -12.98
N ALA A 319 6.95 23.90 -13.28
CA ALA A 319 7.71 23.73 -14.53
C ALA A 319 8.42 22.36 -14.65
N ALA A 320 8.77 21.71 -13.54
CA ALA A 320 9.40 20.38 -13.54
C ALA A 320 8.37 19.25 -13.59
N ILE A 321 7.20 19.46 -12.97
CA ILE A 321 6.07 18.53 -12.97
C ILE A 321 5.35 18.57 -14.32
N GLU A 322 5.07 19.75 -14.89
CA GLU A 322 4.42 19.93 -16.20
C GLU A 322 5.23 19.31 -17.34
N ARG A 323 6.56 19.34 -17.25
CA ARG A 323 7.44 18.62 -18.20
C ARG A 323 7.33 17.10 -18.12
N ALA A 324 6.70 16.56 -17.09
CA ALA A 324 6.59 15.12 -16.84
C ALA A 324 5.14 14.62 -16.67
N ALA A 325 4.17 15.48 -16.41
CA ALA A 325 2.82 15.09 -16.02
C ALA A 325 1.91 14.91 -17.23
N ALA A 326 1.69 13.66 -17.64
CA ALA A 326 0.39 13.29 -18.18
C ALA A 326 -0.52 12.91 -17.00
N ALA A 327 -1.83 13.17 -17.08
CA ALA A 327 -2.79 12.71 -16.09
C ALA A 327 -3.05 11.20 -16.30
N VAL A 328 -2.87 10.37 -15.28
CA VAL A 328 -3.29 8.95 -15.33
C VAL A 328 -4.67 8.84 -14.69
N PRO A 329 -5.64 8.21 -15.35
CA PRO A 329 -6.90 7.85 -14.72
C PRO A 329 -6.61 6.95 -13.51
N ARG A 330 -6.98 7.41 -12.32
CA ARG A 330 -6.84 6.60 -11.10
C ARG A 330 -7.88 5.48 -11.07
N ALA A 331 -7.57 4.42 -10.33
CA ALA A 331 -8.43 3.24 -10.21
C ALA A 331 -9.55 3.42 -9.18
N GLY A 332 -9.33 4.23 -8.14
CA GLY A 332 -10.31 4.55 -7.09
C GLY A 332 -9.88 4.16 -5.67
N ALA A 333 -8.81 3.40 -5.52
CA ALA A 333 -8.29 2.96 -4.23
C ALA A 333 -7.80 4.13 -3.35
N HIS A 334 -7.30 5.20 -3.96
CA HIS A 334 -6.97 6.46 -3.27
C HIS A 334 -8.18 7.09 -2.57
N LEU A 335 -9.36 7.07 -3.18
CA LEU A 335 -10.58 7.62 -2.55
C LEU A 335 -11.16 6.66 -1.52
N LEU A 336 -11.04 5.35 -1.72
CA LEU A 336 -11.33 4.36 -0.68
C LEU A 336 -10.44 4.58 0.54
N TYR A 337 -9.13 4.79 0.33
CA TYR A 337 -8.19 5.11 1.40
C TYR A 337 -8.55 6.43 2.09
N LEU A 338 -8.91 7.46 1.33
CA LEU A 338 -9.27 8.75 1.90
C LEU A 338 -10.54 8.67 2.76
N ALA A 339 -11.57 7.95 2.30
CA ALA A 339 -12.79 7.71 3.07
C ALA A 339 -12.49 6.92 4.36
N TRP A 340 -11.64 5.89 4.26
CA TRP A 340 -11.17 5.11 5.39
C TRP A 340 -10.41 5.99 6.40
N LEU A 341 -9.47 6.81 5.93
CA LEU A 341 -8.67 7.72 6.74
C LEU A 341 -9.57 8.72 7.45
N ALA A 342 -10.50 9.31 6.72
CA ALA A 342 -11.46 10.26 7.26
C ALA A 342 -12.30 9.62 8.38
N GLY A 343 -12.89 8.45 8.13
CA GLY A 343 -13.68 7.72 9.13
C GLY A 343 -12.87 7.35 10.37
N ARG A 344 -11.65 6.84 10.20
CA ARG A 344 -10.74 6.47 11.30
C ARG A 344 -10.34 7.68 12.14
N ARG A 345 -10.06 8.82 11.50
CA ARG A 345 -9.67 10.07 12.16
C ARG A 345 -10.84 10.66 12.94
N ALA A 346 -12.05 10.61 12.37
CA ALA A 346 -13.24 11.06 13.06
C ALA A 346 -13.53 10.23 14.31
N ASP A 347 -13.40 8.91 14.22
CA ASP A 347 -13.67 7.99 15.32
C ASP A 347 -12.76 8.23 16.53
N LYS A 348 -11.45 8.43 16.29
CA LYS A 348 -10.47 8.75 17.35
C LYS A 348 -10.81 10.01 18.13
N VAL A 349 -11.28 11.06 17.45
CA VAL A 349 -11.66 12.32 18.12
C VAL A 349 -12.97 12.16 18.87
N PHE A 350 -13.94 11.47 18.26
CA PHE A 350 -15.29 11.34 18.80
C PHE A 350 -15.37 10.39 20.00
N ARG A 351 -14.62 9.28 19.99
CA ARG A 351 -14.67 8.23 21.02
C ARG A 351 -13.60 8.33 22.11
N SER A 352 -12.65 9.26 21.99
CA SER A 352 -11.57 9.37 22.96
C SER A 352 -12.12 9.65 24.38
N PRO A 353 -11.72 8.84 25.39
CA PRO A 353 -12.20 9.00 26.76
C PRO A 353 -11.78 10.36 27.30
N ARG A 354 -12.76 11.05 27.88
CA ARG A 354 -12.67 12.44 28.35
C ARG A 354 -11.75 12.51 29.58
N THR A 355 -10.55 13.07 29.44
CA THR A 355 -9.65 13.40 30.56
C THR A 355 -9.86 14.79 31.16
N PHE A 356 -10.98 15.47 30.84
CA PHE A 356 -11.27 16.82 31.37
C PHE A 356 -12.49 16.82 32.30
N CYS A 357 -12.41 17.62 33.38
CA CYS A 357 -13.47 17.84 34.38
C CYS A 357 -14.76 18.47 33.82
N PHE A 358 -14.76 18.92 32.55
CA PHE A 358 -15.93 19.41 31.84
C PHE A 358 -15.99 18.79 30.44
N PRO A 359 -17.03 18.03 30.09
CA PRO A 359 -17.17 17.50 28.75
C PRO A 359 -17.41 18.63 27.74
N PRO A 360 -16.70 18.66 26.59
CA PRO A 360 -16.96 19.66 25.55
C PRO A 360 -18.40 19.57 25.04
N SER A 361 -18.96 20.71 24.63
CA SER A 361 -20.28 20.75 23.98
C SER A 361 -20.31 19.88 22.73
N ARG A 362 -21.50 19.39 22.33
CA ARG A 362 -21.68 18.61 21.09
C ARG A 362 -21.14 19.34 19.86
N GLU A 363 -21.29 20.66 19.82
CA GLU A 363 -20.80 21.50 18.73
C GLU A 363 -19.27 21.60 18.69
N THR A 364 -18.63 21.74 19.85
CA THR A 364 -17.16 21.72 19.94
C THR A 364 -16.59 20.38 19.51
N THR A 365 -17.21 19.26 19.90
CA THR A 365 -16.80 17.92 19.47
C THR A 365 -16.91 17.77 17.96
N ARG A 366 -18.06 18.16 17.36
CA ARG A 366 -18.26 18.16 15.90
C ARG A 366 -17.17 18.95 15.18
N LYS A 367 -16.96 20.21 15.57
CA LYS A 367 -15.97 21.08 14.92
C LYS A 367 -14.56 20.50 14.98
N ASN A 368 -14.18 19.92 16.13
CA ASN A 368 -12.88 19.26 16.29
C ASN A 368 -12.76 18.00 15.42
N THR A 369 -13.82 17.18 15.35
CA THR A 369 -13.87 15.99 14.50
C THR A 369 -13.69 16.35 13.02
N LEU A 370 -14.44 17.32 12.52
CA LEU A 370 -14.33 17.77 11.12
C LEU A 370 -12.96 18.41 10.85
N SER A 371 -12.43 19.22 11.76
CA SER A 371 -11.10 19.86 11.62
C SER A 371 -9.98 18.82 11.54
N HIS A 372 -10.03 17.81 12.39
CA HIS A 372 -9.03 16.75 12.39
C HIS A 372 -9.13 15.87 11.15
N THR A 373 -10.36 15.59 10.69
CA THR A 373 -10.65 14.85 9.46
C THR A 373 -10.08 15.59 8.24
N ALA A 374 -10.45 16.86 8.07
CA ALA A 374 -9.96 17.71 6.98
C ALA A 374 -8.43 17.82 7.00
N SER A 375 -7.82 18.06 8.16
CA SER A 375 -6.36 18.15 8.30
C SER A 375 -5.63 16.86 7.90
N SER A 376 -6.15 15.69 8.29
CA SER A 376 -5.56 14.42 7.88
C SER A 376 -5.73 14.12 6.39
N MET A 377 -6.84 14.55 5.77
CA MET A 377 -6.97 14.45 4.32
C MET A 377 -5.90 15.31 3.62
N VAL A 378 -5.68 16.56 4.05
CA VAL A 378 -4.63 17.44 3.47
C VAL A 378 -3.22 16.89 3.68
N ASN A 379 -2.93 16.22 4.80
CA ASN A 379 -1.63 15.60 5.08
C ASN A 379 -1.18 14.60 4.01
N VAL A 380 -2.12 13.95 3.31
CA VAL A 380 -1.86 13.01 2.19
C VAL A 380 -1.02 13.68 1.11
N ALA A 381 -1.35 14.92 0.72
CA ALA A 381 -0.63 15.67 -0.33
C ALA A 381 0.85 15.93 0.00
N TYR A 382 1.22 15.76 1.27
CA TYR A 382 2.55 16.00 1.82
C TYR A 382 3.24 14.72 2.32
N PHE A 383 2.75 13.54 1.93
CA PHE A 383 3.32 12.23 2.29
C PHE A 383 3.27 11.87 3.78
N ILE A 384 2.46 12.56 4.59
CA ILE A 384 2.43 12.34 6.04
C ILE A 384 1.47 11.20 6.41
N ASP A 385 0.23 11.26 5.94
CA ASP A 385 -0.80 10.24 6.20
C ASP A 385 -0.95 9.33 4.97
N LEU A 386 0.13 8.66 4.54
CA LEU A 386 0.08 7.71 3.42
C LEU A 386 0.30 6.26 3.87
N PRO A 387 -0.25 5.27 3.14
CA PRO A 387 -0.01 3.86 3.41
C PRO A 387 1.36 3.43 2.83
N ALA A 388 2.45 3.95 3.39
CA ALA A 388 3.80 3.82 2.85
C ALA A 388 4.54 2.52 3.22
N GLN A 389 3.89 1.61 3.95
CA GLN A 389 4.40 0.28 4.29
C GLN A 389 3.26 -0.75 4.23
N ASP A 390 3.57 -1.97 3.83
CA ASP A 390 2.58 -3.03 3.61
C ASP A 390 1.79 -3.47 4.87
N THR A 391 2.35 -3.20 6.05
CA THR A 391 1.71 -3.40 7.36
C THR A 391 0.78 -2.26 7.79
N HIS A 392 0.62 -1.22 6.96
CA HIS A 392 -0.27 -0.11 7.29
C HIS A 392 -1.70 -0.62 7.51
N PRO A 393 -2.44 -0.17 8.56
CA PRO A 393 -3.74 -0.75 8.92
C PRO A 393 -4.76 -0.85 7.78
N TYR A 394 -4.85 0.18 6.93
CA TYR A 394 -5.68 0.16 5.71
C TYR A 394 -5.34 -1.01 4.78
N LEU A 395 -4.04 -1.25 4.55
CA LEU A 395 -3.58 -2.32 3.67
C LEU A 395 -3.71 -3.69 4.34
N ALA A 396 -3.46 -3.76 5.65
CA ALA A 396 -3.66 -4.96 6.44
C ALA A 396 -5.13 -5.43 6.44
N ALA A 397 -6.09 -4.51 6.26
CA ALA A 397 -7.51 -4.83 6.10
C ALA A 397 -7.86 -5.43 4.73
N ILE A 398 -6.97 -5.36 3.73
CA ILE A 398 -7.12 -6.03 2.43
C ILE A 398 -6.61 -7.45 2.60
N ILE A 399 -7.51 -8.38 2.93
CA ILE A 399 -7.20 -9.81 3.07
C ILE A 399 -8.19 -10.65 2.28
N GLN A 400 -7.77 -11.85 1.90
CA GLN A 400 -8.67 -12.88 1.40
C GLN A 400 -9.62 -13.32 2.51
N ARG A 401 -10.88 -13.56 2.17
CA ARG A 401 -11.97 -13.75 3.12
C ARG A 401 -12.65 -15.09 2.91
N PRO A 402 -13.20 -15.71 3.98
CA PRO A 402 -13.99 -16.93 3.86
C PRO A 402 -15.15 -16.74 2.89
N THR A 403 -15.49 -17.82 2.20
CA THR A 403 -16.53 -17.90 1.16
C THR A 403 -17.85 -17.22 1.57
N GLY A 404 -18.17 -16.12 0.89
CA GLY A 404 -19.44 -15.39 0.99
C GLY A 404 -20.04 -15.02 -0.37
N TRP A 405 -19.24 -15.08 -1.44
CA TRP A 405 -19.70 -14.85 -2.81
C TRP A 405 -20.68 -15.95 -3.28
N ARG A 406 -21.72 -15.54 -4.02
CA ARG A 406 -22.76 -16.43 -4.57
C ARG A 406 -22.98 -16.15 -6.05
N LYS A 407 -22.77 -17.17 -6.89
CA LYS A 407 -23.01 -17.13 -8.35
C LYS A 407 -24.42 -16.65 -8.74
N ASP A 408 -25.44 -17.12 -8.03
CA ASP A 408 -26.85 -16.94 -8.43
C ASP A 408 -27.38 -15.51 -8.26
N ALA A 409 -26.72 -14.69 -7.45
CA ALA A 409 -27.11 -13.29 -7.33
C ALA A 409 -26.82 -12.53 -8.66
N ALA A 410 -25.88 -13.00 -9.49
CA ALA A 410 -25.52 -12.39 -10.77
C ALA A 410 -26.51 -12.75 -11.88
N ALA A 411 -27.16 -13.90 -11.76
CA ALA A 411 -28.12 -14.42 -12.74
C ALA A 411 -29.50 -13.74 -12.71
N LYS A 412 -29.83 -12.98 -11.65
CA LYS A 412 -31.16 -12.34 -11.46
C LYS A 412 -31.24 -10.87 -11.87
N GLY A 413 -30.25 -10.37 -12.62
CA GLY A 413 -30.29 -9.05 -13.26
C GLY A 413 -29.49 -7.99 -12.50
N GLY A 414 -28.24 -7.84 -12.93
CA GLY A 414 -27.31 -6.78 -12.51
C GLY A 414 -26.11 -7.32 -11.73
N PRO A 415 -24.92 -6.69 -11.85
CA PRO A 415 -23.73 -7.11 -11.12
C PRO A 415 -24.03 -7.15 -9.61
N THR A 416 -23.75 -8.29 -8.99
CA THR A 416 -24.03 -8.59 -7.56
C THR A 416 -23.34 -7.62 -6.62
N SER A 417 -22.20 -7.10 -7.06
CA SER A 417 -21.49 -6.01 -6.44
C SER A 417 -21.18 -4.99 -7.52
N ARG A 418 -21.90 -3.86 -7.51
CA ARG A 418 -21.38 -2.64 -8.15
C ARG A 418 -19.99 -2.35 -7.56
N PRO A 419 -19.12 -1.58 -8.22
CA PRO A 419 -17.96 -0.92 -7.59
C PRO A 419 -18.30 -0.11 -6.31
N ALA A 420 -19.58 -0.09 -5.91
CA ALA A 420 -20.18 0.65 -4.83
C ALA A 420 -20.27 -0.09 -3.48
N ASP A 421 -19.94 -1.39 -3.40
CA ASP A 421 -19.82 -2.04 -2.08
C ASP A 421 -18.47 -1.74 -1.42
N VAL A 422 -18.29 -0.46 -1.13
CA VAL A 422 -17.10 0.14 -0.51
C VAL A 422 -16.84 -0.47 0.87
N GLU A 423 -17.92 -0.78 1.60
CA GLU A 423 -17.85 -1.41 2.93
C GLU A 423 -17.42 -2.87 2.83
N GLY A 424 -17.94 -3.59 1.84
CA GLY A 424 -17.62 -4.99 1.62
C GLY A 424 -16.21 -5.25 1.10
N TYR A 425 -15.38 -4.26 0.75
CA TYR A 425 -14.03 -4.55 0.26
C TYR A 425 -12.99 -4.74 1.38
N LEU A 426 -13.06 -3.95 2.46
CA LEU A 426 -12.11 -4.03 3.57
C LEU A 426 -12.61 -5.01 4.65
N HIS A 427 -11.74 -5.92 5.09
CA HIS A 427 -12.07 -6.88 6.14
C HIS A 427 -11.87 -6.30 7.54
N GLY A 428 -12.68 -6.78 8.49
CA GLY A 428 -12.60 -6.43 9.91
C GLY A 428 -13.55 -5.29 10.22
N GLN A 429 -14.15 -5.31 11.42
CA GLN A 429 -15.12 -4.32 11.89
C GLN A 429 -14.50 -2.94 12.16
N GLU A 430 -13.77 -2.39 11.20
CA GLU A 430 -13.51 -0.98 11.15
C GLU A 430 -14.82 -0.31 10.73
N ARG A 431 -15.65 0.01 11.73
CA ARG A 431 -16.91 0.78 11.60
C ARG A 431 -16.70 2.11 10.85
N TYR A 432 -15.48 2.48 10.49
CA TYR A 432 -15.09 3.70 9.83
C TYR A 432 -15.75 3.93 8.49
N LEU A 433 -16.15 2.89 7.74
CA LEU A 433 -16.93 3.03 6.50
C LEU A 433 -18.43 2.78 6.71
N SER A 434 -18.84 2.29 7.88
CA SER A 434 -20.24 1.93 8.17
C SER A 434 -21.18 3.13 8.01
N GLY A 435 -22.09 3.02 7.05
CA GLY A 435 -23.06 4.07 6.74
C GLY A 435 -22.68 4.94 5.55
N LEU A 436 -21.46 4.80 5.01
CA LEU A 436 -21.06 5.48 3.78
C LEU A 436 -21.85 4.94 2.58
N ALA A 437 -22.06 3.62 2.51
CA ALA A 437 -22.85 3.02 1.43
C ALA A 437 -24.29 3.55 1.44
N HIS A 438 -24.88 3.71 2.63
CA HIS A 438 -26.21 4.31 2.79
C HIS A 438 -26.23 5.77 2.30
N LEU A 439 -25.23 6.57 2.69
CA LEU A 439 -25.12 7.96 2.28
C LEU A 439 -24.98 8.09 0.74
N LEU A 440 -24.14 7.27 0.12
CA LEU A 440 -23.98 7.24 -1.35
C LEU A 440 -25.28 6.89 -2.07
N ALA A 441 -26.07 5.93 -1.54
CA ALA A 441 -27.36 5.57 -2.10
C ALA A 441 -28.38 6.72 -1.99
N THR A 442 -28.39 7.45 -0.87
CA THR A 442 -29.27 8.61 -0.69
C THR A 442 -28.88 9.79 -1.59
N SER A 443 -27.59 10.02 -1.82
CA SER A 443 -27.09 11.10 -2.69
C SER A 443 -27.32 10.87 -4.18
N GLN A 444 -27.53 9.62 -4.60
CA GLN A 444 -27.85 9.25 -5.99
C GLN A 444 -29.34 9.41 -6.34
N SER A 445 -30.23 9.47 -5.33
CA SER A 445 -31.65 9.68 -5.60
C SER A 445 -31.89 11.11 -6.08
N PRO A 446 -32.53 11.32 -7.24
CA PRO A 446 -32.93 12.66 -7.66
C PRO A 446 -33.92 13.19 -6.63
N ALA A 447 -33.49 14.17 -5.82
CA ALA A 447 -34.39 14.89 -4.95
C ALA A 447 -35.47 15.53 -5.84
N SER A 448 -36.70 15.02 -5.71
CA SER A 448 -37.92 15.72 -6.08
C SER A 448 -37.81 17.19 -5.67
N ALA A 449 -38.04 18.07 -6.63
CA ALA A 449 -38.08 19.52 -6.46
C ALA A 449 -38.88 19.92 -5.20
N PRO A 450 -38.51 21.00 -4.49
CA PRO A 450 -39.21 21.42 -3.29
C PRO A 450 -40.59 21.95 -3.69
N THR A 451 -41.62 21.14 -3.52
CA THR A 451 -43.01 21.59 -3.59
C THR A 451 -43.49 21.93 -2.17
N ALA A 452 -43.75 23.22 -1.99
CA ALA A 452 -44.65 23.90 -1.07
C ALA A 452 -45.17 23.14 0.19
N THR A 453 -44.89 23.76 1.34
CA THR A 453 -45.75 23.96 2.52
C THR A 453 -46.57 22.78 3.07
N PRO A 454 -46.33 22.32 4.31
CA PRO A 454 -47.27 21.42 4.96
C PRO A 454 -48.48 22.19 5.49
N ALA A 455 -49.66 21.88 4.95
CA ALA A 455 -50.94 22.24 5.54
C ALA A 455 -51.12 21.48 6.87
N ALA A 456 -51.63 22.21 7.86
CA ALA A 456 -51.91 21.76 9.21
C ALA A 456 -52.92 20.60 9.23
N ALA A 457 -52.62 19.58 10.04
CA ALA A 457 -53.61 18.65 10.56
C ALA A 457 -53.55 18.68 12.09
N VAL A 458 -54.59 19.30 12.65
CA VAL A 458 -54.94 19.33 14.06
C VAL A 458 -55.46 17.95 14.46
N ALA A 459 -54.92 17.38 15.54
CA ALA A 459 -55.62 16.38 16.33
C ALA A 459 -55.24 16.54 17.81
N SER A 460 -56.20 17.09 18.54
CA SER A 460 -56.28 17.22 19.99
C SER A 460 -56.40 15.86 20.69
N GLY A 461 -55.76 15.73 21.84
CA GLY A 461 -55.98 14.62 22.77
C GLY A 461 -55.33 14.92 24.12
N ALA A 462 -56.03 15.68 24.96
CA ALA A 462 -55.65 15.98 26.33
C ALA A 462 -55.76 14.74 27.23
N GLY A 463 -54.78 14.53 28.10
CA GLY A 463 -54.80 13.54 29.17
C GLY A 463 -53.77 13.90 30.24
N HIS A 464 -54.19 14.71 31.21
CA HIS A 464 -53.46 14.98 32.45
C HIS A 464 -53.40 13.72 33.32
N GLY A 465 -52.19 13.33 33.73
CA GLY A 465 -51.97 12.29 34.73
C GLY A 465 -50.68 12.57 35.50
N HIS A 466 -50.81 13.23 36.65
CA HIS A 466 -49.75 13.33 37.64
C HIS A 466 -49.54 11.96 38.31
N GLY A 467 -48.33 11.41 38.22
CA GLY A 467 -47.91 10.23 38.94
C GLY A 467 -46.44 10.35 39.33
N HIS A 468 -46.19 10.74 40.58
CA HIS A 468 -44.89 10.60 41.23
C HIS A 468 -44.61 9.11 41.46
N GLY A 469 -43.52 8.59 40.89
CA GLY A 469 -43.05 7.23 41.11
C GLY A 469 -41.53 7.19 41.06
N HIS A 470 -40.90 7.21 42.23
CA HIS A 470 -39.50 6.84 42.39
C HIS A 470 -39.35 5.34 42.14
N GLY A 471 -38.56 4.96 41.13
CA GLY A 471 -38.23 3.58 40.84
C GLY A 471 -36.88 3.48 40.16
N GLN A 472 -35.82 3.32 40.96
CA GLN A 472 -34.54 2.81 40.49
C GLN A 472 -34.76 1.39 39.95
N GLY A 473 -34.50 1.21 38.65
CA GLY A 473 -34.55 -0.09 38.00
C GLY A 473 -33.47 -0.15 36.92
N HIS A 474 -32.34 -0.75 37.27
CA HIS A 474 -31.31 -1.15 36.33
C HIS A 474 -31.89 -2.16 35.33
N GLY A 475 -32.05 -1.75 34.09
CA GLY A 475 -32.43 -2.62 32.97
C GLY A 475 -31.48 -2.39 31.81
N HIS A 476 -30.41 -3.18 31.75
CA HIS A 476 -29.58 -3.32 30.54
C HIS A 476 -30.38 -4.07 29.47
N GLY A 477 -31.21 -3.34 28.72
CA GLY A 477 -31.82 -3.81 27.49
C GLY A 477 -30.84 -3.61 26.34
N HIS A 478 -30.14 -4.67 25.94
CA HIS A 478 -29.43 -4.72 24.66
C HIS A 478 -30.47 -4.77 23.52
N GLY A 479 -30.95 -3.60 23.11
CA GLY A 479 -31.66 -3.44 21.85
C GLY A 479 -30.68 -3.60 20.69
N HIS A 480 -30.86 -4.64 19.88
CA HIS A 480 -30.25 -4.77 18.56
C HIS A 480 -30.84 -3.70 17.62
N GLY A 481 -30.42 -2.44 17.78
CA GLY A 481 -30.76 -1.33 16.89
C GLY A 481 -29.54 -0.96 16.05
N VAL A 482 -29.73 -0.83 14.73
CA VAL A 482 -28.86 -0.24 13.70
C VAL A 482 -27.40 -0.11 14.13
N ALA A 483 -26.51 -0.97 13.61
CA ALA A 483 -25.07 -0.89 13.85
C ALA A 483 -24.61 0.58 13.80
N ALA A 484 -24.20 1.12 14.95
CA ALA A 484 -23.95 2.56 15.10
C ALA A 484 -22.98 3.03 14.00
N MET A 485 -23.50 3.84 13.07
CA MET A 485 -22.76 4.40 11.94
C MET A 485 -21.48 5.05 12.46
N SER A 486 -20.43 5.08 11.62
CA SER A 486 -19.23 5.84 12.01
C SER A 486 -19.60 7.31 12.26
N PRO A 487 -19.02 7.95 13.30
CA PRO A 487 -19.35 9.32 13.65
C PRO A 487 -19.21 10.30 12.50
N LEU A 488 -18.30 10.05 11.56
CA LEU A 488 -18.15 10.88 10.37
C LEU A 488 -19.41 10.87 9.53
N TRP A 489 -19.90 9.69 9.14
CA TRP A 489 -21.00 9.59 8.19
C TRP A 489 -22.32 10.06 8.79
N GLU A 490 -22.50 9.88 10.10
CA GLU A 490 -23.59 10.52 10.83
C GLU A 490 -23.53 12.06 10.69
N LEU A 491 -22.36 12.68 10.93
CA LEU A 491 -22.18 14.12 10.77
C LEU A 491 -22.44 14.59 9.33
N LEU A 492 -21.97 13.83 8.33
CA LEU A 492 -22.11 14.20 6.92
C LEU A 492 -23.52 13.99 6.37
N SER A 493 -24.29 13.06 6.95
CA SER A 493 -25.70 12.84 6.60
C SER A 493 -26.63 14.00 6.98
N ARG A 494 -26.18 14.90 7.87
CA ARG A 494 -26.97 16.07 8.28
C ARG A 494 -27.02 17.11 7.14
N PRO A 495 -28.12 17.89 7.02
CA PRO A 495 -28.20 18.96 6.03
C PRO A 495 -27.01 19.92 6.12
N GLY A 496 -26.24 20.03 5.03
CA GLY A 496 -25.05 20.89 4.95
C GLY A 496 -23.76 20.31 5.56
N GLY A 497 -23.78 19.12 6.17
CA GLY A 497 -22.60 18.51 6.81
C GLY A 497 -21.44 18.25 5.83
N ALA A 498 -21.75 17.69 4.65
CA ALA A 498 -20.75 17.50 3.59
C ALA A 498 -20.12 18.82 3.11
N ARG A 499 -20.94 19.85 2.91
CA ARG A 499 -20.48 21.20 2.52
C ARG A 499 -19.62 21.87 3.59
N GLU A 500 -19.93 21.66 4.86
CA GLU A 500 -19.12 22.17 5.97
C GLU A 500 -17.73 21.53 5.99
N LEU A 501 -17.64 20.20 5.81
CA LEU A 501 -16.35 19.51 5.75
C LEU A 501 -15.53 19.95 4.52
N GLU A 502 -16.18 20.12 3.36
CA GLU A 502 -15.53 20.63 2.15
C GLU A 502 -14.97 22.05 2.34
N GLN A 503 -15.76 22.97 2.91
CA GLN A 503 -15.30 24.33 3.22
C GLN A 503 -14.09 24.30 4.15
N LEU A 504 -14.17 23.51 5.22
CA LEU A 504 -13.10 23.38 6.19
C LEU A 504 -11.84 22.76 5.57
N TYR A 505 -11.99 21.79 4.68
CA TYR A 505 -10.90 21.24 3.89
C TYR A 505 -10.21 22.34 3.06
N GLY A 506 -10.97 23.23 2.42
CA GLY A 506 -10.43 24.40 1.71
C GLY A 506 -9.63 25.35 2.61
N GLU A 507 -10.13 25.64 3.82
CA GLU A 507 -9.44 26.49 4.80
C GLU A 507 -8.14 25.86 5.31
N VAL A 508 -8.16 24.55 5.57
CA VAL A 508 -6.98 23.77 5.99
C VAL A 508 -5.96 23.71 4.86
N TRP A 509 -6.41 23.47 3.63
CA TRP A 509 -5.55 23.44 2.44
C TRP A 509 -4.83 24.79 2.26
N ALA A 510 -5.56 25.91 2.26
CA ALA A 510 -4.98 27.24 2.15
C ALA A 510 -3.99 27.55 3.30
N ALA A 511 -4.26 27.07 4.51
CA ALA A 511 -3.33 27.20 5.64
C ALA A 511 -2.04 26.39 5.43
N ALA A 512 -2.14 25.17 4.89
CA ALA A 512 -1.00 24.32 4.59
C ALA A 512 -0.13 24.91 3.46
N GLU A 513 -0.75 25.42 2.39
CA GLU A 513 -0.06 26.09 1.29
C GLU A 513 0.67 27.36 1.76
N GLY A 514 -0.01 28.22 2.54
CA GLY A 514 0.55 29.52 2.92
C GLY A 514 1.54 29.47 4.09
N ARG A 515 1.39 28.53 5.04
CA ARG A 515 2.17 28.52 6.30
C ARG A 515 2.89 27.19 6.56
N GLY A 516 2.79 26.24 5.64
CA GLY A 516 3.32 24.89 5.80
C GLY A 516 2.45 23.99 6.68
N VAL A 517 2.63 22.68 6.49
CA VAL A 517 1.81 21.66 7.15
C VAL A 517 1.98 21.65 8.65
N GLY A 518 3.18 21.92 9.17
CA GLY A 518 3.41 21.95 10.62
C GLY A 518 2.56 23.02 11.34
N GLN A 519 2.36 24.19 10.72
CA GLN A 519 1.51 25.24 11.29
C GLN A 519 0.01 24.91 11.15
N MET A 520 -0.38 24.33 10.01
CA MET A 520 -1.73 23.81 9.81
C MET A 520 -2.07 22.74 10.85
N GLN A 521 -1.19 21.77 11.09
CA GLN A 521 -1.38 20.73 12.11
C GLN A 521 -1.48 21.33 13.52
N LYS A 522 -0.58 22.25 13.91
CA LYS A 522 -0.69 22.94 15.22
C LYS A 522 -2.05 23.62 15.42
N ARG A 523 -2.62 24.18 14.35
CA ARG A 523 -3.91 24.87 14.38
C ARG A 523 -5.10 23.91 14.48
N TYR A 524 -5.09 22.82 13.72
CA TYR A 524 -6.27 21.96 13.50
C TYR A 524 -6.18 20.57 14.15
N GLN A 525 -4.98 20.10 14.49
CA GLN A 525 -4.70 18.85 15.21
C GLN A 525 -4.14 19.16 16.62
N LYS A 526 -5.03 19.54 17.53
CA LYS A 526 -4.65 19.95 18.90
C LYS A 526 -4.28 18.80 19.84
N ARG A 527 -4.33 17.54 19.39
CA ARG A 527 -4.04 16.36 20.23
C ARG A 527 -2.76 15.67 19.73
N ARG A 528 -1.82 15.44 20.65
CA ARG A 528 -0.71 14.48 20.45
C ARG A 528 -1.30 13.07 20.45
N ASN A 529 -1.68 12.55 19.30
CA ASN A 529 -2.10 11.15 19.19
C ASN A 529 -0.87 10.31 18.84
N SER A 530 -0.27 9.67 19.84
CA SER A 530 0.97 8.88 19.72
C SER A 530 0.77 7.52 19.03
N ASN A 531 -0.46 7.09 18.74
CA ASN A 531 -0.78 5.70 18.37
C ASN A 531 -1.49 5.60 17.01
N ASP A 532 -1.04 6.37 16.02
CA ASP A 532 -1.67 6.35 14.69
C ASP A 532 -1.12 5.28 13.75
N GLY A 533 0.02 4.66 14.05
CA GLY A 533 0.67 3.70 13.14
C GLY A 533 1.07 4.33 11.80
N ILE A 534 1.24 5.65 11.80
CA ILE A 534 1.55 6.47 10.64
C ILE A 534 2.97 6.98 10.81
N ALA A 535 3.82 6.65 9.84
CA ALA A 535 5.23 7.00 9.86
C ALA A 535 5.38 8.51 9.61
N TYR A 536 5.92 9.22 10.60
CA TYR A 536 6.35 10.60 10.43
C TYR A 536 7.72 10.62 9.74
N TYR A 537 7.78 11.15 8.52
CA TYR A 537 9.04 11.30 7.82
C TYR A 537 9.70 12.63 8.21
N GLY A 538 10.88 12.53 8.82
CA GLY A 538 11.73 13.67 9.14
C GLY A 538 12.08 14.48 7.90
N GLY A 539 12.37 15.77 8.11
CA GLY A 539 12.61 16.72 7.03
C GLY A 539 13.79 16.31 6.13
N CYS A 540 13.50 15.96 4.89
CA CYS A 540 14.34 16.43 3.81
C CYS A 540 13.96 17.89 3.58
N ASP A 541 14.93 18.79 3.38
CA ASP A 541 14.77 20.26 3.31
C ASP A 541 13.67 20.78 2.36
N TYR A 542 13.09 19.91 1.54
CA TYR A 542 12.01 20.19 0.61
C TYR A 542 10.59 19.83 1.12
N TYR A 543 10.46 18.81 1.98
CA TYR A 543 9.17 18.25 2.43
C TYR A 543 8.69 18.82 3.76
N VAL A 544 9.28 19.92 4.22
CA VAL A 544 9.20 20.39 5.62
C VAL A 544 7.77 20.53 6.15
N SER A 545 7.36 19.58 7.00
CA SER A 545 6.63 19.90 8.24
C SER A 545 7.65 19.92 9.38
N GLY A 546 7.83 21.07 10.04
CA GLY A 546 8.69 21.16 11.22
C GLY A 546 8.24 20.15 12.30
N GLN A 547 9.21 19.48 12.93
CA GLN A 547 9.02 18.38 13.89
C GLN A 547 7.97 18.69 14.98
N LEU A 548 7.13 17.69 15.28
CA LEU A 548 6.65 17.42 16.63
C LEU A 548 7.33 16.12 17.08
N TRP A 549 8.21 16.24 18.08
CA TRP A 549 8.98 15.16 18.68
C TRP A 549 8.11 14.00 19.18
N PHE A 550 8.54 12.76 18.93
CA PHE A 550 8.49 11.69 19.93
C PHE A 550 9.68 10.72 19.78
N MET A 551 10.46 10.60 20.86
CA MET A 551 11.33 9.46 21.13
C MET A 551 10.44 8.24 21.44
N VAL A 552 10.52 7.18 20.64
CA VAL A 552 10.32 5.83 21.15
C VAL A 552 11.46 4.99 20.63
N ALA A 553 12.53 4.96 21.42
CA ALA A 553 13.49 3.87 21.37
C ALA A 553 12.90 2.72 22.21
N TYR A 554 13.03 1.49 21.69
CA TYR A 554 12.70 0.18 22.31
C TYR A 554 11.20 -0.16 22.35
N ALA A 555 10.70 -1.02 21.46
CA ALA A 555 10.82 -2.48 21.49
C ALA A 555 10.10 -3.08 22.70
N TYR A 556 8.86 -3.53 22.49
CA TYR A 556 8.35 -4.82 22.95
C TYR A 556 7.24 -5.31 21.99
N ASP A 557 7.51 -6.46 21.39
CA ASP A 557 6.65 -7.46 20.76
C ASP A 557 5.43 -7.06 19.93
N TYR A 558 5.58 -7.23 18.61
CA TYR A 558 4.58 -7.94 17.82
C TYR A 558 4.90 -9.43 17.88
N ASP A 559 4.17 -10.20 18.69
CA ASP A 559 3.85 -11.59 18.35
C ASP A 559 2.62 -12.06 19.13
N TYR A 560 1.88 -13.02 18.56
CA TYR A 560 0.59 -13.57 19.01
C TYR A 560 -0.67 -12.72 18.77
N MET A 561 -1.17 -12.80 17.54
CA MET A 561 -2.48 -13.38 17.23
C MET A 561 -2.75 -13.13 15.74
N PHE A 562 -2.36 -14.04 14.85
CA PHE A 562 -3.06 -14.38 13.60
C PHE A 562 -2.27 -15.48 12.86
N THR A 563 -2.23 -16.68 13.43
CA THR A 563 -2.18 -17.94 12.65
C THR A 563 -2.76 -19.07 13.50
N THR A 564 -3.70 -19.80 12.90
CA THR A 564 -4.23 -21.07 13.39
C THR A 564 -3.23 -22.21 13.12
N ASN A 565 -2.58 -22.77 14.15
CA ASN A 565 -2.59 -24.21 14.50
C ASN A 565 -1.65 -24.51 15.71
N PRO A 566 -1.95 -25.54 16.54
CA PRO A 566 -1.32 -25.72 17.85
C PRO A 566 -0.07 -26.60 17.77
N VAL A 567 1.02 -26.16 18.39
CA VAL A 567 2.11 -27.05 18.83
C VAL A 567 2.38 -26.72 20.30
N VAL A 568 2.09 -27.69 21.16
CA VAL A 568 2.39 -27.70 22.60
C VAL A 568 3.87 -27.97 22.79
N PHE A 569 4.57 -27.23 23.67
CA PHE A 569 5.52 -27.77 24.66
C PHE A 569 5.78 -26.73 25.78
N SER A 570 5.82 -27.24 27.03
CA SER A 570 6.33 -26.66 28.29
C SER A 570 7.80 -26.25 28.17
N ASP A 571 8.47 -25.40 28.96
CA ASP A 571 8.47 -24.94 30.36
C ASP A 571 9.32 -23.62 30.40
N GLY A 572 9.03 -22.61 31.22
CA GLY A 572 9.55 -22.46 32.59
C GLY A 572 10.94 -21.78 32.68
N THR A 573 11.01 -20.43 32.69
CA THR A 573 11.86 -19.57 33.59
C THR A 573 12.06 -18.14 33.04
N ALA A 574 12.17 -17.16 33.93
CA ALA A 574 12.30 -15.72 33.68
C ALA A 574 13.49 -15.14 34.51
N PRO A 575 13.76 -13.80 34.54
CA PRO A 575 14.54 -13.04 33.57
C PRO A 575 15.71 -12.24 34.23
N VAL A 576 16.58 -11.59 33.45
CA VAL A 576 17.53 -10.56 33.95
C VAL A 576 17.64 -9.37 32.99
N THR A 577 17.43 -8.16 33.54
CA THR A 577 17.57 -6.82 32.96
C THR A 577 19.00 -6.28 33.05
N VAL A 578 19.53 -5.58 32.03
CA VAL A 578 20.59 -4.56 32.20
C VAL A 578 20.47 -3.40 31.19
N ALA A 579 20.89 -2.25 31.71
CA ALA A 579 20.76 -0.87 31.31
C ALA A 579 21.38 -0.40 29.99
N TYR A 580 20.84 0.76 29.61
CA TYR A 580 21.23 1.67 28.54
C TYR A 580 22.36 2.59 29.00
N ASP A 581 23.40 2.79 28.19
CA ASP A 581 24.32 3.93 28.35
C ASP A 581 24.63 4.56 26.99
N GLY A 582 24.40 5.87 26.89
CA GLY A 582 24.50 6.66 25.68
C GLY A 582 25.48 7.81 25.87
N GLY A 583 26.56 7.81 25.11
CA GLY A 583 27.51 8.91 25.03
C GLY A 583 27.18 9.88 23.89
N GLY A 584 26.90 11.13 24.23
CA GLY A 584 26.79 12.24 23.30
C GLY A 584 27.21 13.53 24.00
N GLY A 585 28.34 14.09 23.58
CA GLY A 585 28.95 15.27 24.19
C GLY A 585 28.51 16.62 23.62
N HIS A 586 29.02 17.63 24.32
CA HIS A 586 29.16 19.07 24.01
C HIS A 586 28.02 20.04 24.35
N GLY A 587 28.30 20.83 25.39
CA GLY A 587 28.49 22.28 25.22
C GLY A 587 27.57 23.18 26.07
N GLY A 588 28.14 23.85 27.07
CA GLY A 588 27.47 24.99 27.73
C GLY A 588 28.07 25.34 29.09
N ASP A 589 28.73 26.49 29.15
CA ASP A 589 29.36 27.15 30.30
C ASP A 589 28.49 27.27 31.56
N HIS A 590 29.12 27.07 32.73
CA HIS A 590 29.41 28.12 33.73
C HIS A 590 29.59 27.52 35.14
N GLY A 591 30.72 27.88 35.77
CA GLY A 591 30.73 28.38 37.15
C GLY A 591 30.79 27.38 38.30
N GLY A 592 31.97 27.32 38.93
CA GLY A 592 32.07 27.51 40.37
C GLY A 592 32.28 26.29 41.25
N GLY A 593 33.47 26.22 41.86
CA GLY A 593 33.60 26.03 43.30
C GLY A 593 33.83 24.61 43.81
N GLY A 594 35.05 24.38 44.29
CA GLY A 594 35.24 24.10 45.73
C GLY A 594 35.19 22.65 46.18
N ASP A 595 36.40 22.16 46.48
CA ASP A 595 36.78 21.42 47.68
C ASP A 595 36.19 20.03 47.96
N GLY A 596 37.12 19.08 48.04
CA GLY A 596 37.38 18.50 49.36
C GLY A 596 36.96 17.05 49.56
N GLY A 597 37.96 16.16 49.46
CA GLY A 597 38.29 15.30 50.60
C GLY A 597 37.60 13.93 50.68
N GLY A 598 38.45 12.90 50.69
CA GLY A 598 38.40 11.90 51.75
C GLY A 598 38.05 10.47 51.34
N GLY A 599 39.02 9.58 51.56
CA GLY A 599 38.74 8.37 52.34
C GLY A 599 38.69 7.03 51.60
N ASP A 600 39.87 6.47 51.39
CA ASP A 600 40.34 5.15 51.85
C ASP A 600 39.44 3.90 51.84
N GLY A 601 40.07 2.82 51.37
CA GLY A 601 39.81 1.42 51.73
C GLY A 601 39.26 0.59 50.57
N GLY A 602 39.87 -0.49 50.08
CA GLY A 602 40.98 -1.31 50.56
C GLY A 602 40.74 -2.76 50.10
N GLY A 603 41.81 -3.45 49.68
CA GLY A 603 41.87 -4.90 49.43
C GLY A 603 41.37 -5.32 48.04
N GLY A 604 42.09 -6.10 47.23
CA GLY A 604 43.15 -7.07 47.47
C GLY A 604 42.76 -8.36 46.75
N GLY A 605 43.65 -8.96 45.95
CA GLY A 605 43.39 -10.28 45.34
C GLY A 605 44.08 -10.55 44.02
N ASP A 606 45.34 -10.92 44.14
CA ASP A 606 46.26 -11.66 43.27
C ASP A 606 45.75 -12.55 42.11
N GLY A 607 46.65 -12.69 41.13
CA GLY A 607 46.87 -13.89 40.30
C GLY A 607 46.37 -13.74 38.85
N GLY A 608 47.15 -13.95 37.79
CA GLY A 608 48.49 -14.50 37.62
C GLY A 608 48.59 -15.18 36.26
N GLY A 609 49.67 -14.91 35.52
CA GLY A 609 50.26 -15.82 34.53
C GLY A 609 49.72 -15.82 33.10
N GLY A 610 50.63 -15.79 32.12
CA GLY A 610 50.32 -16.25 30.76
C GLY A 610 51.14 -15.64 29.63
N CYS A 611 52.36 -16.14 29.44
CA CYS A 611 53.37 -15.65 28.49
C CYS A 611 53.17 -16.13 27.03
N GLY A 612 53.81 -15.40 26.08
CA GLY A 612 54.33 -15.92 24.80
C GLY A 612 53.60 -15.37 23.56
N GLY A 613 54.25 -14.87 22.50
CA GLY A 613 55.65 -14.77 22.13
C GLY A 613 55.80 -14.79 20.60
N GLY A 614 56.64 -13.91 20.04
CA GLY A 614 57.23 -13.99 18.68
C GLY A 614 56.33 -13.58 17.50
N GLY A 615 56.80 -12.89 16.45
CA GLY A 615 58.14 -12.45 16.07
C GLY A 615 58.20 -12.14 14.56
N GLY A 616 59.10 -11.23 14.16
CA GLY A 616 59.61 -11.04 12.79
C GLY A 616 58.78 -10.15 11.86
N GLY A 617 59.28 -9.11 11.19
CA GLY A 617 60.66 -8.64 10.99
C GLY A 617 60.96 -8.41 9.51
N CYS A 618 61.40 -7.19 9.18
CA CYS A 618 62.21 -6.78 8.01
C CYS A 618 61.51 -6.79 6.63
N GLY A 619 61.70 -5.87 5.68
CA GLY A 619 62.60 -4.75 5.37
C GLY A 619 62.32 -4.45 3.87
N GLY A 620 62.24 -3.24 3.33
CA GLY A 620 63.24 -2.18 3.27
C GLY A 620 63.69 -2.00 1.80
N GLY A 621 63.64 -0.77 1.26
CA GLY A 621 64.45 -0.37 0.10
C GLY A 621 63.73 0.24 -1.11
N GLY A 622 63.65 1.58 -1.15
CA GLY A 622 64.53 2.39 -2.01
C GLY A 622 64.25 2.61 -3.51
N CYS A 623 63.93 3.88 -3.82
CA CYS A 623 64.47 4.71 -4.93
C CYS A 623 64.02 4.51 -6.38
N GLY A 624 63.65 5.64 -7.02
CA GLY A 624 63.68 5.80 -8.49
C GLY A 624 62.76 6.92 -8.98
N GLY A 625 63.32 8.11 -9.21
CA GLY A 625 62.58 9.28 -9.72
C GLY A 625 62.39 9.31 -11.24
N GLY A 626 61.69 10.35 -11.71
CA GLY A 626 61.56 10.68 -13.12
C GLY A 626 60.42 11.67 -13.38
N GLY A 627 60.76 12.95 -13.49
CA GLY A 627 59.87 13.99 -13.99
C GLY A 627 60.01 14.25 -15.49
N CYS A 628 59.42 15.39 -15.92
CA CYS A 628 59.26 15.94 -17.27
C CYS A 628 57.97 15.47 -17.98
N GLY A 629 57.08 16.33 -18.47
CA GLY A 629 57.10 17.79 -18.67
C GLY A 629 56.42 18.11 -20.01
N GLY A 630 55.67 19.22 -20.08
CA GLY A 630 55.09 19.76 -21.32
C GLY A 630 53.69 20.30 -21.13
#